data_AF-A0A844W968-F1
#
_entry.id   AF-A0A844W968-F1
#
_cell.length_a   1.000
_cell.length_b   1.000
_cell.length_c   1.000
_cell.angle_alpha   90.00
_cell.angle_beta   90.00
_cell.angle_gamma   90.00
#
_symmetry.space_group_name_H-M   'P 1'
#
loop_
_entity.id
_entity.type
_entity.pdbx_description
1 polymer ?
#
loop_
_entity_poly.entity_id
_entity_poly.type
_entity_poly.pdbx_seq_one_letter_code
_entity_poly.pdbx_strand_id
1 'polypeptide(L)'
;MANARRVVPEAWIEEVRFGAGGAFGGPHAEVLPRGGYHNKWWQTDRGRGVIMAQGIYGQCIYLEFEARFAAVKLSTWPTPLSVPGARTRLAALRAIGREVAAS
;
A
#
# COMPACT_ATOMS: atom_id res chain seq x y z
N MET A 1 -6.59 -1.39 16.80
CA MET A 1 -7.32 -2.22 17.78
C MET A 1 -7.99 -3.36 17.01
N ALA A 2 -8.04 -4.57 17.56
CA ALA A 2 -8.91 -5.64 17.06
C ALA A 2 -9.70 -6.16 18.25
N ASN A 3 -11.03 -6.19 18.15
CA ASN A 3 -11.93 -6.54 19.27
C ASN A 3 -11.60 -5.76 20.56
N ALA A 4 -11.49 -4.42 20.43
CA ALA A 4 -11.09 -3.51 21.51
C ALA A 4 -9.72 -3.78 22.17
N ARG A 5 -8.88 -4.66 21.60
CA ARG A 5 -7.53 -4.94 22.08
C ARG A 5 -6.47 -4.29 21.20
N ARG A 6 -5.43 -3.71 21.81
CA ARG A 6 -4.25 -3.24 21.08
C ARG A 6 -3.46 -4.46 20.59
N VAL A 7 -3.33 -4.58 19.27
CA VAL A 7 -2.61 -5.70 18.61
C VAL A 7 -1.12 -5.37 18.45
N VAL A 8 -0.83 -4.12 18.10
CA VAL A 8 0.53 -3.58 17.93
C VAL A 8 0.62 -2.20 18.61
N PRO A 9 1.83 -1.75 18.99
CA PRO A 9 2.05 -0.39 19.45
C PRO A 9 1.65 0.65 18.40
N GLU A 10 1.22 1.83 18.84
CA GLU A 10 0.93 2.95 17.94
C GLU A 10 2.19 3.43 17.20
N ALA A 11 3.32 3.51 17.90
CA ALA A 11 4.61 3.83 17.30
C ALA A 11 5.00 2.87 16.17
N TRP A 12 4.61 1.59 16.26
CA TRP A 12 4.87 0.61 15.20
C TRP A 12 4.10 0.95 13.91
N ILE A 13 2.88 1.50 14.02
CA ILE A 13 2.09 1.95 12.87
C ILE A 13 2.73 3.18 12.23
N GLU A 14 3.18 4.14 13.04
CA GLU A 14 3.88 5.33 12.55
C GLU A 14 5.19 4.96 11.83
N GLU A 15 5.97 4.02 12.37
CA GLU A 15 7.17 3.49 11.72
C GLU A 15 6.87 2.79 10.39
N VAL A 16 5.77 2.03 10.29
CA VAL A 16 5.34 1.43 9.03
C VAL A 16 5.07 2.52 7.97
N ARG A 17 4.44 3.64 8.36
CA ARG A 17 4.03 4.71 7.46
C ARG A 17 5.19 5.61 7.02
N PHE A 18 6.03 6.01 7.97
CA PHE A 18 7.01 7.08 7.78
C PHE A 18 8.46 6.67 8.06
N GLY A 19 8.67 5.49 8.65
CA GLY A 19 10.00 4.98 8.97
C GLY A 19 10.92 4.92 7.75
N ALA A 20 12.22 5.03 8.01
CA ALA A 20 13.25 4.93 6.99
C ALA A 20 13.38 3.47 6.51
N GLY A 21 12.57 3.11 5.51
CA GLY A 21 12.71 1.87 4.77
C GLY A 21 13.81 1.94 3.71
N GLY A 22 14.31 0.78 3.28
CA GLY A 22 15.15 0.70 2.09
C GLY A 22 14.39 1.23 0.87
N ALA A 23 15.00 2.15 0.13
CA ALA A 23 14.44 2.64 -1.12
C ALA A 23 14.31 1.48 -2.12
N PHE A 24 13.23 1.46 -2.90
CA PHE A 24 13.08 0.44 -3.93
C PHE A 24 14.10 0.66 -5.06
N GLY A 25 14.74 -0.44 -5.48
CA GLY A 25 15.48 -0.52 -6.73
C GLY A 25 14.74 -1.37 -7.78
N GLY A 26 15.25 -1.38 -9.01
CA GLY A 26 14.74 -2.24 -10.09
C GLY A 26 13.27 -1.99 -10.43
N PRO A 27 12.50 -3.02 -10.86
CA PRO A 27 11.12 -2.89 -11.32
C PRO A 27 10.15 -2.27 -10.29
N HIS A 28 10.48 -2.32 -9.01
CA HIS A 28 9.66 -1.70 -7.96
C HIS A 28 9.73 -0.17 -8.01
N ALA A 29 10.86 0.42 -8.40
CA ALA A 29 11.02 1.85 -8.55
C ALA A 29 10.16 2.40 -9.73
N GLU A 30 9.92 1.60 -10.77
CA GLU A 30 9.07 1.98 -11.90
C GLU A 30 7.60 2.18 -11.51
N VAL A 31 7.13 1.40 -10.52
CA VAL A 31 5.74 1.48 -10.02
C VAL A 31 5.65 2.43 -8.84
N LEU A 32 6.68 2.50 -8.01
CA LEU A 32 6.72 3.24 -6.74
C LEU A 32 8.01 4.09 -6.66
N PRO A 33 8.10 5.18 -7.43
CA PRO A 33 9.32 5.99 -7.51
C PRO A 33 9.67 6.68 -6.18
N ARG A 34 8.68 6.92 -5.31
CA ARG A 34 8.85 7.43 -3.93
C ARG A 34 8.68 6.34 -2.87
N GLY A 35 8.73 5.08 -3.30
CA GLY A 35 8.40 3.96 -2.47
C GLY A 35 9.56 3.45 -1.65
N GLY A 36 9.22 2.71 -0.60
CA GLY A 36 10.16 1.98 0.21
C GLY A 36 9.51 0.77 0.85
N TYR A 37 10.30 -0.01 1.57
CA TYR A 37 9.80 -1.16 2.33
C TYR A 37 10.20 -1.05 3.78
N HIS A 38 9.22 -1.17 4.68
CA HIS A 38 9.44 -1.11 6.12
C HIS A 38 8.41 -1.97 6.86
N ASN A 39 8.83 -2.68 7.91
CA ASN A 39 7.96 -3.50 8.76
C ASN A 39 6.98 -4.43 8.00
N LYS A 40 7.44 -5.00 6.88
CA LYS A 40 6.70 -5.89 5.98
C LYS A 40 5.64 -5.23 5.07
N TRP A 41 5.62 -3.91 5.01
CA TRP A 41 4.74 -3.12 4.15
C TRP A 41 5.52 -2.37 3.07
N TRP A 42 4.89 -2.21 1.91
CA TRP A 42 5.34 -1.33 0.84
C TRP A 42 4.79 0.06 1.12
N GLN A 43 5.66 1.01 1.41
CA GLN A 43 5.33 2.42 1.41
C GLN A 43 5.20 2.86 -0.05
N THR A 44 4.01 3.26 -0.48
CA THR A 44 3.75 3.69 -1.87
C THR A 44 3.95 5.18 -2.07
N ASP A 45 3.83 5.93 -0.97
CA ASP A 45 4.09 7.36 -0.89
C ASP A 45 4.50 7.70 0.54
N ARG A 46 5.82 7.77 0.78
CA ARG A 46 6.38 8.01 2.12
C ARG A 46 5.98 9.37 2.68
N GLY A 47 5.84 10.38 1.83
CA GLY A 47 5.42 11.73 2.27
C GLY A 47 3.98 11.77 2.78
N ARG A 48 3.11 10.88 2.29
CA ARG A 48 1.70 10.81 2.67
C ARG A 48 1.39 9.64 3.61
N GLY A 49 2.38 8.83 3.96
CA GLY A 49 2.21 7.65 4.82
C GLY A 49 1.27 6.59 4.23
N VAL A 50 1.21 6.48 2.89
CA VAL A 50 0.35 5.52 2.19
C VAL A 50 1.08 4.20 2.04
N ILE A 51 0.46 3.12 2.51
CA ILE A 51 1.08 1.79 2.57
C ILE A 51 0.23 0.73 1.88
N MET A 52 0.88 -0.33 1.42
CA MET A 52 0.21 -1.52 0.92
C MET A 52 0.94 -2.80 1.29
N ALA A 53 0.19 -3.90 1.38
CA ALA A 53 0.71 -5.25 1.32
C ALA A 53 0.44 -5.80 -0.08
N GLN A 54 1.41 -6.52 -0.65
CA GLN A 54 1.30 -7.12 -1.97
C GLN A 54 1.48 -8.64 -1.89
N GLY A 55 0.69 -9.36 -2.68
CA GLY A 55 0.87 -10.78 -2.94
C GLY A 55 0.93 -11.06 -4.44
N ILE A 56 1.59 -12.15 -4.80
CA ILE A 56 1.62 -12.65 -6.17
C ILE A 56 0.21 -12.92 -6.69
N TYR A 57 0.08 -13.00 -8.01
CA TYR A 57 -1.21 -13.16 -8.70
C TYR A 57 -2.21 -12.01 -8.45
N GLY A 58 -1.71 -10.87 -7.96
CA GLY A 58 -2.46 -9.61 -7.89
C GLY A 58 -3.19 -9.34 -6.58
N GLN A 59 -2.75 -9.94 -5.47
CA GLN A 59 -3.33 -9.66 -4.15
C GLN A 59 -2.84 -8.31 -3.62
N CYS A 60 -3.73 -7.55 -2.99
CA CYS A 60 -3.37 -6.31 -2.36
C CYS A 60 -4.27 -5.93 -1.19
N ILE A 61 -3.64 -5.44 -0.12
CA ILE A 61 -4.27 -4.60 0.90
C ILE A 61 -3.66 -3.20 0.74
N TYR A 62 -4.47 -2.15 0.64
CA TYR A 62 -4.04 -0.77 0.46
C TYR A 62 -4.67 0.14 1.52
N LEU A 63 -3.87 1.04 2.10
CA LEU A 63 -4.28 1.93 3.17
C LEU A 63 -3.81 3.35 2.89
N GLU A 64 -4.76 4.28 2.88
CA GLU A 64 -4.55 5.73 2.76
C GLU A 64 -5.23 6.44 3.93
N PHE A 65 -4.42 6.76 4.94
CA PHE A 65 -4.91 7.25 6.24
C PHE A 65 -5.56 8.63 6.16
N GLU A 66 -4.99 9.54 5.34
CA GLU A 66 -5.52 10.89 5.14
C GLU A 66 -6.95 10.84 4.57
N ALA A 67 -7.18 10.01 3.56
CA ALA A 67 -8.50 9.78 2.96
C ALA A 67 -9.40 8.86 3.81
N ARG A 68 -8.92 8.38 4.97
CA ARG A 68 -9.58 7.34 5.80
C ARG A 68 -10.05 6.13 4.97
N PHE A 69 -9.25 5.76 3.98
CA PHE A 69 -9.59 4.77 2.98
C PHE A 69 -8.75 3.50 3.13
N ALA A 70 -9.44 2.36 3.08
CA ALA A 70 -8.83 1.03 3.06
C ALA A 70 -9.47 0.21 1.95
N ALA A 71 -8.66 -0.55 1.23
CA ALA A 71 -9.13 -1.43 0.16
C ALA A 71 -8.43 -2.79 0.20
N VAL A 72 -9.20 -3.81 -0.14
CA VAL A 72 -8.70 -5.16 -0.40
C VAL A 72 -9.02 -5.51 -1.85
N LYS A 73 -8.01 -5.88 -2.62
CA LYS A 73 -8.17 -6.36 -3.99
C LYS A 73 -7.60 -7.76 -4.10
N LEU A 74 -8.48 -8.73 -4.34
CA LEU A 74 -8.12 -10.10 -4.63
C LEU A 74 -8.18 -10.34 -6.15
N SER A 75 -7.22 -11.09 -6.67
CA SER A 75 -7.11 -11.34 -8.12
C SER A 75 -6.53 -12.73 -8.39
N THR A 76 -6.60 -13.15 -9.65
CA THR A 76 -5.98 -14.37 -10.16
C THR A 76 -5.27 -14.07 -11.48
N TRP A 77 -4.24 -13.21 -11.44
CA TRP A 77 -3.47 -12.88 -12.65
C TRP A 77 -2.89 -14.14 -13.31
N PRO A 78 -2.74 -14.17 -14.65
CA PRO A 78 -2.19 -15.34 -15.34
C PRO A 78 -0.71 -15.59 -15.04
N THR A 79 0.01 -14.56 -14.56
CA THR A 79 1.40 -14.64 -14.12
C THR A 79 1.54 -14.21 -12.65
N PRO A 80 2.57 -14.69 -11.93
CA PRO A 80 2.77 -14.32 -10.52
C PRO A 80 2.97 -12.81 -10.33
N LEU A 81 3.64 -12.16 -11.28
CA LEU A 81 3.91 -10.72 -11.31
C LEU A 81 3.41 -10.10 -12.62
N SER A 82 2.88 -8.89 -12.55
CA SER A 82 2.47 -8.09 -13.71
C SER A 82 2.64 -6.61 -13.40
N VAL A 83 3.64 -5.96 -14.02
CA VAL A 83 3.86 -4.51 -13.88
C VAL A 83 2.66 -3.70 -14.40
N PRO A 84 2.10 -4.00 -15.59
CA PRO A 84 0.87 -3.33 -16.06
C PRO A 84 -0.30 -3.54 -15.09
N GLY A 85 -0.51 -4.77 -14.62
CA GLY A 85 -1.57 -5.08 -13.65
C GLY A 85 -1.41 -4.33 -12.33
N ALA A 86 -0.18 -4.20 -11.83
CA ALA A 86 0.13 -3.44 -10.61
C ALA A 86 -0.13 -1.95 -10.79
N ARG A 87 0.25 -1.36 -11.93
CA ARG A 87 -0.01 0.04 -12.27
C ARG A 87 -1.49 0.33 -12.37
N THR A 88 -2.24 -0.48 -13.12
CA THR A 88 -3.70 -0.33 -13.26
C THR A 88 -4.40 -0.47 -11.91
N ARG A 89 -4.02 -1.47 -11.09
CA ARG A 89 -4.53 -1.62 -9.72
C ARG A 89 -4.32 -0.36 -8.90
N LEU A 90 -3.08 0.15 -8.83
CA LEU A 90 -2.76 1.31 -8.00
C LEU A 90 -3.48 2.57 -8.47
N ALA A 91 -3.59 2.77 -9.79
CA ALA A 91 -4.34 3.89 -10.36
C ALA A 91 -5.83 3.85 -9.98
N ALA A 92 -6.47 2.67 -10.11
CA ALA A 92 -7.86 2.47 -9.73
C ALA A 92 -8.11 2.72 -8.24
N LEU A 93 -7.26 2.18 -7.36
CA LEU A 93 -7.38 2.39 -5.90
C LEU A 93 -7.26 3.86 -5.52
N ARG A 94 -6.34 4.61 -6.14
CA ARG A 94 -6.22 6.06 -5.92
C ARG A 94 -7.42 6.82 -6.44
N ALA A 95 -8.01 6.42 -7.56
CA ALA A 95 -9.21 7.07 -8.10
C ALA A 95 -10.41 6.87 -7.17
N ILE A 96 -10.64 5.63 -6.72
CA ILE A 96 -11.71 5.31 -5.76
C ILE A 96 -11.49 6.06 -4.44
N GLY A 97 -10.27 6.08 -3.91
CA GLY A 97 -9.96 6.78 -2.67
C GLY A 97 -10.26 8.29 -2.73
N ARG A 98 -10.01 8.94 -3.88
CA ARG A 98 -10.38 10.35 -4.08
C ARG A 98 -11.89 10.57 -4.08
N GLU A 99 -12.64 9.69 -4.75
CA GLU A 99 -14.09 9.80 -4.82
C GLU A 99 -14.74 9.62 -3.44
N VAL A 100 -14.29 8.60 -2.68
CA VAL A 100 -14.78 8.35 -1.33
C VAL A 100 -14.47 9.50 -0.38
N ALA A 101 -13.30 10.15 -0.51
CA ALA A 101 -12.92 11.27 0.34
C ALA A 101 -13.69 12.57 0.02
N ALA A 102 -14.30 12.68 -1.16
CA ALA A 102 -15.09 13.84 -1.56
C ALA A 102 -16.58 13.72 -1.16
N SER A 103 -17.01 12.56 -0.66
CA SER A 103 -18.37 12.26 -0.20
C SER A 103 -18.56 12.57 1.28
#